data_AF-A0A2W7RG25-F1
#
_entry.id   AF-A0A2W7RG25-F1
#
_cell.length_a   1.000
_cell.length_b   1.000
_cell.length_c   1.000
_cell.angle_alpha   90.00
_cell.angle_beta   90.00
_cell.angle_gamma   90.00
#
_symmetry.space_group_name_H-M   'P 1'
#
loop_
_entity.id
_entity.type
_entity.pdbx_description
1 polymer ?
#
loop_
_entity_poly.entity_id
_entity_poly.type
_entity_poly.pdbx_seq_one_letter_code
_entity_poly.pdbx_strand_id
1 'polypeptide(L)'
;MELVKHCELCDHRVFDLSSGSTCGITNSKPQFEGKCPDIKFGDNHIRRIKEVNIEYYKVASTKSLNIAHFIMYLMIGIAVMLGGYFLGSLAWEKGLISKVPLIIIGVGFLIIPFATGPLIKFSQDFRIEKGRKVKMDDLLKSYNIEYDAEVIVDQDVHANKDYDAKIIFSRLHYK
;
A
#
# COMPACT_ATOMS: atom_id res chain seq x y z
N MET A 1 -12.92 -18.93 -6.11
CA MET A 1 -12.42 -17.55 -6.36
C MET A 1 -10.91 -17.51 -6.65
N GLU A 2 -10.16 -18.59 -6.41
CA GLU A 2 -8.74 -18.72 -6.79
C GLU A 2 -8.53 -18.81 -8.31
N LEU A 3 -9.36 -19.59 -9.03
CA LEU A 3 -9.21 -19.85 -10.48
C LEU A 3 -9.09 -18.59 -11.36
N VAL A 4 -9.87 -17.55 -11.06
CA VAL A 4 -9.89 -16.32 -11.86
C VAL A 4 -8.52 -15.61 -11.82
N LYS A 5 -7.79 -15.70 -10.71
CA LYS A 5 -6.47 -15.08 -10.55
C LYS A 5 -5.41 -15.72 -11.45
N HIS A 6 -5.49 -17.04 -11.66
CA HIS A 6 -4.63 -17.73 -12.62
C HIS A 6 -4.91 -17.22 -14.05
N CYS A 7 -6.18 -17.00 -14.39
CA CYS A 7 -6.56 -16.45 -15.68
C CYS A 7 -6.13 -14.99 -15.85
N GLU A 8 -6.10 -14.18 -14.79
CA GLU A 8 -5.62 -12.78 -14.86
C GLU A 8 -4.17 -12.65 -15.33
N LEU A 9 -3.37 -13.70 -15.14
CA LEU A 9 -1.96 -13.76 -15.55
C LEU A 9 -1.75 -14.48 -16.89
N CYS A 10 -2.82 -15.03 -17.47
CA CYS A 10 -2.78 -15.80 -18.70
C CYS A 10 -3.11 -14.93 -19.91
N ASP A 11 -2.31 -15.04 -20.97
CA ASP A 11 -2.56 -14.34 -22.23
C ASP A 11 -3.75 -14.89 -23.03
N HIS A 12 -4.19 -16.11 -22.71
CA HIS A 12 -5.39 -16.68 -23.32
C HIS A 12 -6.68 -16.12 -22.72
N ARG A 13 -6.63 -15.23 -21.72
CA ARG A 13 -7.81 -14.64 -21.12
C ARG A 13 -8.52 -13.72 -22.11
N VAL A 14 -9.83 -13.95 -22.26
CA VAL A 14 -10.75 -13.01 -22.90
C VAL A 14 -11.65 -12.43 -21.83
N PHE A 15 -11.83 -11.11 -21.82
CA PHE A 15 -12.70 -10.42 -20.88
C PHE A 15 -13.83 -9.71 -21.62
N ASP A 16 -15.06 -9.99 -21.22
CA ASP A 16 -16.25 -9.28 -21.65
C ASP A 16 -17.09 -8.93 -20.42
N LEU A 17 -17.72 -7.74 -20.46
CA LEU A 17 -18.56 -7.20 -19.39
C LEU A 17 -19.77 -8.10 -19.11
N SER A 18 -20.29 -8.78 -20.14
CA SER A 18 -21.50 -9.61 -20.03
C SER A 18 -21.22 -11.00 -19.45
N SER A 19 -20.10 -11.59 -19.83
CA SER A 19 -19.77 -12.99 -19.55
C SER A 19 -18.63 -13.17 -18.52
N GLY A 20 -17.91 -12.11 -18.19
CA GLY A 20 -16.78 -12.11 -17.26
C GLY A 20 -15.48 -12.55 -17.93
N SER A 21 -14.58 -13.18 -17.16
CA SER A 21 -13.32 -13.72 -17.71
C SER A 21 -13.53 -15.15 -18.20
N THR A 22 -13.29 -15.39 -19.49
CA THR A 22 -13.33 -16.70 -20.14
C THR A 22 -11.95 -17.08 -20.66
N CYS A 23 -11.74 -18.38 -20.89
CA CYS A 23 -10.54 -18.88 -21.54
C CYS A 23 -10.74 -18.88 -23.06
N GLY A 24 -9.83 -18.26 -23.82
CA GLY A 24 -9.90 -18.20 -25.28
C GLY A 24 -9.62 -19.54 -25.98
N ILE A 25 -9.10 -20.54 -25.26
CA ILE A 25 -8.93 -21.91 -25.79
C ILE A 25 -10.23 -22.69 -25.71
N THR A 26 -10.92 -22.64 -24.56
CA THR A 26 -12.13 -23.44 -24.32
C THR A 26 -13.43 -22.66 -24.54
N ASN A 27 -13.35 -21.34 -24.74
CA ASN A 27 -14.47 -20.39 -24.76
C ASN A 27 -15.43 -20.52 -23.56
N SER A 28 -14.93 -21.05 -22.44
CA SER A 28 -15.69 -21.33 -21.24
C SER A 28 -15.06 -20.71 -20.00
N LYS A 29 -15.80 -20.70 -18.89
CA LYS A 29 -15.27 -20.30 -17.59
C LYS A 29 -14.16 -21.28 -17.16
N PRO A 30 -13.13 -20.80 -16.44
CA PRO A 30 -12.03 -21.66 -16.00
C PRO A 30 -12.53 -22.83 -15.15
N GLN A 31 -12.18 -24.04 -15.58
CA GLN A 31 -12.48 -25.31 -14.91
C GLN A 31 -11.17 -26.09 -14.74
N PHE A 32 -10.43 -25.83 -13.66
CA PHE A 32 -9.22 -26.59 -13.32
C PHE A 32 -9.04 -26.66 -11.80
N GLU A 33 -8.50 -27.78 -11.30
CA GLU A 33 -8.18 -27.93 -9.89
C GLU A 33 -6.73 -27.49 -9.64
N GLY A 34 -6.56 -26.40 -8.89
CA GLY A 34 -5.23 -25.89 -8.51
C GLY A 34 -4.54 -25.05 -9.58
N LYS A 35 -4.06 -25.66 -10.67
CA LYS A 35 -3.30 -24.97 -11.73
C LYS A 35 -3.96 -25.16 -13.08
N CYS A 36 -3.94 -24.12 -13.90
CA CYS A 36 -4.34 -24.21 -15.30
C CYS A 36 -3.25 -25.01 -16.08
N PRO A 37 -3.63 -26.11 -16.78
CA PRO A 37 -2.70 -26.92 -17.55
C PRO A 37 -2.19 -26.19 -18.80
N ASP A 38 -3.03 -25.37 -19.43
CA ASP A 38 -2.70 -24.65 -20.67
C ASP A 38 -2.41 -23.16 -20.41
N ILE A 39 -1.79 -22.84 -19.27
CA ILE A 39 -1.48 -21.44 -18.96
C ILE A 39 -0.39 -20.93 -19.91
N LYS A 40 -0.63 -19.75 -20.50
CA LYS A 40 0.37 -19.05 -21.29
C LYS A 40 0.72 -17.74 -20.62
N PHE A 41 1.96 -17.68 -20.14
CA PHE A 41 2.57 -16.49 -19.60
C PHE A 41 3.27 -15.73 -20.74
N GLY A 42 2.69 -14.62 -21.19
CA GLY A 42 3.37 -13.61 -22.00
C GLY A 42 3.13 -12.22 -21.43
N ASP A 43 3.20 -11.14 -22.20
CA ASP A 43 3.46 -9.81 -21.62
C ASP A 43 2.51 -9.34 -20.49
N ASN A 44 1.28 -9.84 -20.43
CA ASN A 44 0.34 -9.50 -19.35
C ASN A 44 0.84 -9.90 -17.96
N HIS A 45 1.50 -11.06 -17.81
CA HIS A 45 1.99 -11.48 -16.50
C HIS A 45 3.11 -10.57 -16.01
N ILE A 46 4.03 -10.17 -16.91
CA ILE A 46 5.14 -9.25 -16.59
C ILE A 46 4.56 -7.90 -16.16
N ARG A 47 3.61 -7.35 -16.94
CA ARG A 47 2.94 -6.09 -16.61
C ARG A 47 2.31 -6.15 -15.23
N ARG A 48 1.61 -7.25 -14.91
CA ARG A 48 0.95 -7.41 -13.62
C ARG A 48 1.92 -7.55 -12.45
N ILE A 49 3.02 -8.27 -12.64
CA ILE A 49 4.12 -8.38 -11.67
C ILE A 49 4.70 -6.98 -11.39
N LYS A 50 4.98 -6.20 -12.45
CA LYS A 50 5.47 -4.83 -12.32
C LYS A 50 4.50 -3.97 -11.51
N GLU A 51 3.22 -3.93 -11.90
CA GLU A 51 2.18 -3.14 -11.22
C GLU A 51 2.13 -3.42 -9.72
N VAL A 52 2.04 -4.70 -9.33
CA VAL A 52 1.95 -5.10 -7.92
C VAL A 52 3.21 -4.72 -7.13
N ASN A 53 4.40 -4.87 -7.73
CA ASN A 53 5.65 -4.48 -7.09
C ASN A 53 5.80 -2.96 -6.96
N ILE A 54 5.37 -2.21 -7.96
CA ILE A 54 5.36 -0.74 -7.94
C ILE A 54 4.40 -0.23 -6.86
N GLU A 55 3.17 -0.75 -6.79
CA GLU A 55 2.18 -0.33 -5.79
C GLU A 55 2.66 -0.64 -4.37
N TYR A 56 3.21 -1.83 -4.15
CA TYR A 56 3.84 -2.18 -2.88
C TYR A 56 5.00 -1.23 -2.52
N TYR A 57 5.90 -0.95 -3.48
CA TYR A 57 7.03 -0.06 -3.26
C TYR A 57 6.58 1.37 -2.95
N LYS A 58 5.60 1.91 -3.69
CA LYS A 58 5.02 3.23 -3.46
C LYS A 58 4.59 3.38 -2.01
N VAL A 59 3.77 2.45 -1.52
CA VAL A 59 3.30 2.50 -0.12
C VAL A 59 4.48 2.34 0.84
N ALA A 60 5.33 1.31 0.65
CA ALA A 60 6.46 1.04 1.53
C ALA A 60 7.43 2.23 1.66
N SER A 61 7.68 2.94 0.56
CA SER A 61 8.57 4.11 0.51
C SER A 61 8.06 5.30 1.33
N THR A 62 6.76 5.41 1.55
CA THR A 62 6.15 6.49 2.36
C THR A 62 6.24 6.25 3.88
N LYS A 63 6.79 5.11 4.32
CA LYS A 63 6.85 4.75 5.76
C LYS A 63 7.53 5.82 6.60
N SER A 64 8.71 6.29 6.18
CA SER A 64 9.49 7.30 6.91
C SER A 64 8.73 8.63 7.01
N LEU A 65 8.11 9.06 5.92
CA LEU A 65 7.33 10.29 5.87
C LEU A 65 6.11 10.25 6.81
N ASN A 66 5.36 9.13 6.81
CA ASN A 66 4.22 8.97 7.70
C ASN A 66 4.63 8.91 9.18
N ILE A 67 5.77 8.26 9.49
CA ILE A 67 6.34 8.26 10.85
C ILE A 67 6.78 9.66 11.26
N ALA A 68 7.48 10.39 10.38
CA ALA A 68 7.93 11.76 10.64
C ALA A 68 6.74 12.70 10.87
N HIS A 69 5.69 12.59 10.05
CA HIS A 69 4.45 13.34 10.22
C HIS A 69 3.83 13.06 11.59
N PHE A 70 3.70 11.79 11.98
CA PHE A 70 3.18 11.43 13.30
C PHE A 70 3.99 12.06 14.43
N ILE A 71 5.31 11.91 14.42
CA ILE A 71 6.19 12.44 15.46
C ILE A 71 6.05 13.97 15.55
N MET A 72 6.07 14.66 14.42
CA MET A 72 5.94 16.12 14.36
C MET A 72 4.63 16.61 15.00
N TYR A 73 3.48 16.06 14.60
CA TYR A 73 2.19 16.49 15.15
C TYR A 73 2.00 16.06 16.60
N LEU A 74 2.55 14.90 17.00
CA LEU A 74 2.56 14.48 18.39
C LEU A 74 3.33 15.47 19.27
N MET A 75 4.53 15.88 18.82
CA MET A 75 5.35 16.87 19.53
C MET A 75 4.64 18.22 19.65
N ILE A 76 3.98 18.68 18.58
CA ILE A 76 3.19 19.92 18.61
C ILE A 76 2.04 19.80 19.62
N GLY A 77 1.28 18.69 19.59
CA GLY A 77 0.19 18.45 20.54
C GLY A 77 0.66 18.48 22.00
N ILE A 78 1.76 17.79 22.29
CA ILE A 78 2.38 17.78 23.63
C ILE A 78 2.85 19.18 24.03
N ALA A 79 3.52 19.91 23.13
CA ALA A 79 3.98 21.27 23.41
C ALA A 79 2.84 22.23 23.74
N VAL A 80 1.71 22.13 23.02
CA VAL A 80 0.50 22.93 23.30
C VAL A 80 -0.09 22.57 24.66
N MET A 81 -0.18 21.28 25.01
CA MET A 81 -0.66 20.84 26.32
C MET A 81 0.23 21.35 27.46
N LEU A 82 1.56 21.21 27.32
CA LEU A 82 2.51 21.70 28.32
C LEU A 82 2.43 23.22 28.46
N GLY A 83 2.35 23.95 27.34
CA GLY A 83 2.15 25.40 27.37
C GLY A 83 0.87 25.80 28.11
N GLY A 84 -0.24 25.11 27.84
CA GLY A 84 -1.50 25.29 28.58
C GLY A 84 -1.34 25.01 30.08
N TYR A 85 -0.66 23.92 30.45
CA TYR A 85 -0.40 23.57 31.85
C TYR A 85 0.44 24.64 32.58
N PHE A 86 1.56 25.08 31.99
CA PHE A 86 2.41 26.11 32.59
C PHE A 86 1.68 27.45 32.75
N LEU A 87 0.91 27.86 31.75
CA LEU A 87 0.06 29.05 31.83
C LEU A 87 -0.97 28.94 32.96
N GLY A 88 -1.57 27.76 33.13
CA GLY A 88 -2.48 27.47 34.24
C GLY A 88 -1.82 27.59 35.60
N SER A 89 -0.63 27.00 35.77
CA SER A 89 0.14 27.09 37.01
C SER A 89 0.47 28.54 37.37
N LEU A 90 0.97 29.32 36.41
CA LEU A 90 1.31 30.74 36.61
C LEU A 90 0.09 31.61 36.94
N ALA A 91 -1.06 31.33 36.34
CA ALA A 91 -2.31 32.04 36.65
C ALA A 91 -2.80 31.69 38.07
N TRP A 92 -2.73 30.42 38.45
CA TRP A 92 -3.12 29.95 39.78
C TRP A 92 -2.28 30.57 40.90
N GLU A 93 -0.96 30.61 40.73
CA GLU A 93 -0.05 31.27 41.68
C GLU A 93 -0.36 32.76 41.88
N LYS A 94 -0.91 33.42 40.86
CA LYS A 94 -1.35 34.83 40.93
C LYS A 94 -2.78 35.00 41.43
N GLY A 95 -3.45 33.93 41.87
CA GLY A 95 -4.84 33.96 42.35
C GLY A 95 -5.89 34.13 41.24
N LEU A 96 -5.51 33.94 39.97
CA LEU A 96 -6.41 34.09 38.82
C LEU A 96 -7.00 32.74 38.43
N ILE A 97 -8.32 32.60 38.57
CA ILE A 97 -9.05 31.43 38.08
C ILE A 97 -9.46 31.69 36.61
N SER A 98 -8.74 31.10 35.68
CA SER A 98 -8.98 31.25 34.24
C SER A 98 -9.33 29.92 33.58
N LYS A 99 -10.30 29.93 32.66
CA LYS A 99 -10.68 28.78 31.82
C LYS A 99 -9.77 28.63 30.60
N VAL A 100 -8.96 29.64 30.28
CA VAL A 100 -8.09 29.66 29.10
C VAL A 100 -7.10 28.48 29.05
N PRO A 101 -6.38 28.13 30.15
CA PRO A 101 -5.50 26.97 30.18
C PRO A 101 -6.19 25.65 29.81
N LEU A 102 -7.43 25.44 30.28
CA LEU A 102 -8.22 24.24 29.99
C LEU A 102 -8.60 24.16 28.51
N ILE A 103 -8.95 25.28 27.88
CA ILE A 103 -9.25 25.33 26.45
C ILE A 103 -8.00 24.99 25.63
N ILE A 104 -6.84 25.55 25.99
CA ILE A 104 -5.56 25.30 25.30
C ILE A 104 -5.19 23.81 25.37
N ILE A 105 -5.30 23.20 26.55
CA ILE A 105 -5.06 21.76 26.72
C ILE A 105 -6.05 20.95 25.88
N GLY A 106 -7.33 21.34 25.87
CA GLY A 106 -8.36 20.72 25.03
C GLY A 106 -8.03 20.76 23.54
N VAL A 107 -7.52 21.88 23.03
CA VAL A 107 -7.05 22.01 21.63
C VAL A 107 -5.86 21.08 21.37
N GLY A 108 -4.95 20.93 22.32
CA GLY A 108 -3.84 19.98 22.21
C GLY A 108 -4.31 18.54 21.95
N PHE A 109 -5.40 18.11 22.58
CA PHE A 109 -5.97 16.77 22.36
C PHE A 109 -6.52 16.60 20.94
N LEU A 110 -7.08 17.66 20.34
CA LEU A 110 -7.62 17.62 18.98
C LEU A 110 -6.54 17.42 17.90
N ILE A 111 -5.27 17.66 18.22
CA ILE A 111 -4.14 17.48 17.29
C ILE A 111 -3.76 15.99 17.16
N ILE A 112 -4.04 15.16 18.18
CA ILE A 112 -3.66 13.74 18.20
C ILE A 112 -4.28 12.94 17.03
N PRO A 113 -5.58 13.07 16.70
CA PRO A 113 -6.17 12.43 15.52
C PRO A 113 -5.46 12.78 14.19
N PHE A 114 -5.00 14.03 14.04
CA PHE A 114 -4.25 14.45 12.84
C PHE A 114 -2.87 13.79 12.77
N ALA A 115 -2.26 13.49 13.92
CA ALA A 115 -1.02 12.73 13.97
C ALA A 115 -1.24 11.26 13.58
N THR A 116 -2.28 10.62 14.11
CA THR A 116 -2.50 9.16 13.98
C THR A 116 -3.16 8.74 12.67
N GLY A 117 -4.01 9.58 12.08
CA GLY A 117 -4.76 9.27 10.85
C GLY A 117 -3.88 8.77 9.69
N PRO A 118 -2.81 9.49 9.30
CA PRO A 118 -1.92 9.06 8.23
C PRO A 118 -1.20 7.74 8.51
N LEU A 119 -0.83 7.48 9.77
CA LEU A 119 -0.17 6.24 10.20
C LEU A 119 -1.10 5.02 10.09
N ILE A 120 -2.37 5.20 10.48
CA ILE A 120 -3.39 4.16 10.35
C ILE A 120 -3.63 3.86 8.88
N LYS A 121 -3.81 4.89 8.05
CA LYS A 121 -3.98 4.73 6.59
C LYS A 121 -2.79 4.00 5.97
N PHE A 122 -1.56 4.45 6.25
CA PHE A 122 -0.34 3.77 5.81
C PHE A 122 -0.33 2.29 6.20
N SER A 123 -0.69 1.96 7.45
CA SER A 123 -0.70 0.58 7.93
C SER A 123 -1.72 -0.28 7.19
N GLN A 124 -2.89 0.28 6.86
CA GLN A 124 -3.92 -0.39 6.08
C GLN A 124 -3.47 -0.62 4.63
N ASP A 125 -3.02 0.44 3.96
CA ASP A 125 -2.55 0.40 2.58
C ASP A 125 -1.36 -0.57 2.45
N PHE A 126 -0.42 -0.52 3.39
CA PHE A 126 0.75 -1.40 3.39
C PHE A 126 0.33 -2.86 3.55
N ARG A 127 -0.63 -3.16 4.43
CA ARG A 127 -1.15 -4.52 4.61
C ARG A 127 -1.85 -5.03 3.36
N ILE A 128 -2.63 -4.18 2.68
CA ILE A 128 -3.33 -4.53 1.45
C ILE A 128 -2.32 -4.83 0.34
N GLU A 129 -1.39 -3.91 0.08
CA GLU A 129 -0.44 -4.07 -1.02
C GLU A 129 0.60 -5.16 -0.76
N LYS A 130 1.06 -5.32 0.49
CA LYS A 130 1.87 -6.48 0.88
C LYS A 130 1.11 -7.79 0.67
N GLY A 131 -0.17 -7.82 1.03
CA GLY A 131 -1.02 -8.99 0.81
C GLY A 131 -1.21 -9.31 -0.68
N ARG A 132 -1.35 -8.29 -1.54
CA ARG A 132 -1.41 -8.46 -3.00
C ARG A 132 -0.10 -8.99 -3.58
N LYS A 133 1.03 -8.46 -3.14
CA LYS A 133 2.36 -8.95 -3.51
C LYS A 133 2.58 -10.41 -3.11
N VAL A 134 2.36 -10.76 -1.84
CA VAL A 134 2.53 -12.15 -1.36
C VAL A 134 1.64 -13.12 -2.14
N LYS A 135 0.37 -12.76 -2.40
CA LYS A 135 -0.52 -13.61 -3.21
C LYS A 135 -0.03 -13.80 -4.65
N MET A 136 0.55 -12.76 -5.26
CA MET A 136 1.16 -12.85 -6.59
C MET A 136 2.37 -13.78 -6.57
N ASP A 137 3.24 -13.61 -5.58
CA ASP A 137 4.46 -14.41 -5.41
C ASP A 137 4.11 -15.88 -5.18
N ASP A 138 3.12 -16.17 -4.33
CA ASP A 138 2.63 -17.52 -4.06
C ASP A 138 2.04 -18.18 -5.32
N LEU A 139 1.26 -17.41 -6.09
CA LEU A 139 0.69 -17.90 -7.35
C LEU A 139 1.80 -18.24 -8.36
N LEU A 140 2.76 -17.35 -8.57
CA LEU A 140 3.87 -17.58 -9.50
C LEU A 140 4.78 -18.72 -9.05
N LYS A 141 5.04 -18.83 -7.75
CA LYS A 141 5.75 -19.95 -7.16
C LYS A 141 5.05 -21.28 -7.41
N SER A 142 3.72 -21.30 -7.43
CA SER A 142 2.97 -22.49 -7.84
C SER A 142 3.31 -22.92 -9.29
N TYR A 143 3.68 -21.99 -10.16
CA TYR A 143 4.16 -22.27 -11.52
C TYR A 143 5.69 -22.42 -11.62
N ASN A 144 6.40 -22.55 -10.49
CA ASN A 144 7.86 -22.55 -10.41
C ASN A 144 8.51 -21.31 -11.06
N ILE A 145 7.83 -20.16 -10.99
CA ILE A 145 8.35 -18.88 -11.44
C ILE A 145 8.87 -18.14 -10.21
N GLU A 146 10.17 -17.83 -10.23
CA GLU A 146 10.83 -17.01 -9.22
C GLU A 146 11.41 -15.79 -9.91
N TYR A 147 11.23 -14.62 -9.30
CA TYR A 147 11.64 -13.35 -9.87
C TYR A 147 12.14 -12.40 -8.79
N ASP A 148 13.05 -11.52 -9.19
CA ASP A 148 13.48 -10.37 -8.43
C ASP A 148 12.98 -9.10 -9.14
N ALA A 149 12.43 -8.17 -8.37
CA ALA A 149 11.88 -6.91 -8.88
C ALA A 149 12.65 -5.73 -8.29
N GLU A 150 13.23 -4.93 -9.18
CA GLU A 150 13.86 -3.66 -8.85
C GLU A 150 12.96 -2.53 -9.34
N VAL A 151 12.49 -1.67 -8.43
CA VAL A 151 11.66 -0.52 -8.79
C VAL A 151 12.54 0.70 -9.02
N ILE A 152 12.47 1.24 -10.24
CA ILE A 152 13.19 2.43 -10.68
C ILE A 152 12.21 3.61 -10.58
N VAL A 153 12.65 4.68 -9.92
CA VAL A 153 11.87 5.91 -9.78
C VAL A 153 12.54 6.97 -10.62
N ASP A 154 11.86 7.42 -11.66
CA ASP A 154 12.28 8.58 -12.45
C ASP A 154 11.51 9.80 -11.96
N GLN A 155 12.19 10.94 -11.88
CA GLN A 155 11.58 12.18 -11.42
C GLN A 155 11.76 13.26 -12.48
N ASP A 156 10.64 13.79 -12.97
CA ASP A 156 10.66 14.85 -13.97
C ASP A 156 11.03 16.22 -13.36
N VAL A 157 11.23 17.21 -14.25
CA VAL A 157 11.53 18.61 -13.88
C VAL A 157 10.41 19.28 -13.08
N HIS A 158 9.21 18.72 -13.06
CA HIS A 158 8.05 19.18 -12.30
C HIS A 158 7.87 18.41 -10.98
N ALA A 159 8.84 17.57 -10.60
CA ALA A 159 8.80 16.69 -9.43
C ALA A 159 7.69 15.63 -9.44
N ASN A 160 7.10 15.33 -10.61
CA ASN A 160 6.29 14.14 -10.78
C ASN A 160 7.20 12.92 -10.78
N LYS A 161 6.77 11.87 -10.09
CA LYS A 161 7.48 10.60 -10.01
C LYS A 161 6.83 9.59 -10.93
N ASP A 162 7.58 9.12 -11.91
CA ASP A 162 7.24 7.94 -12.68
C ASP A 162 7.92 6.71 -12.07
N TYR A 163 7.24 5.58 -12.15
CA TYR A 163 7.67 4.34 -11.52
C TYR A 163 7.65 3.24 -12.57
N ASP A 164 8.81 2.64 -12.83
CA ASP A 164 8.92 1.38 -13.57
C ASP A 164 9.50 0.30 -12.65
N ALA A 165 9.29 -0.95 -13.01
CA ALA A 165 9.91 -2.09 -12.36
C ALA A 165 10.66 -2.92 -13.38
N LYS A 166 11.95 -3.15 -13.12
CA LYS A 166 12.75 -4.12 -13.85
C LYS A 166 12.58 -5.49 -13.17
N ILE A 167 12.15 -6.47 -13.95
CA ILE A 167 11.93 -7.84 -13.46
C ILE A 167 13.05 -8.73 -14.00
N ILE A 168 13.72 -9.45 -13.11
CA ILE A 168 14.75 -10.44 -13.44
C ILE A 168 14.21 -11.80 -12.99
N PHE A 169 14.01 -12.71 -13.93
CA PHE A 169 13.53 -14.05 -13.61
C PHE A 169 14.70 -14.95 -13.20
N SER A 170 14.64 -15.43 -11.96
CA SER A 170 15.63 -16.35 -11.39
C SER A 170 15.31 -17.81 -11.74
N ARG A 171 14.03 -18.12 -11.98
CA ARG A 171 13.57 -19.40 -12.52
C ARG A 171 12.36 -19.21 -13.42
N LEU A 172 12.42 -19.76 -14.62
CA LEU A 172 11.33 -19.74 -15.59
C LEU A 172 11.16 -21.16 -16.14
N HIS A 173 10.20 -21.92 -15.59
CA HIS A 173 9.92 -23.26 -16.11
C HIS A 173 8.45 -23.37 -16.48
N TYR A 174 8.16 -23.21 -17.78
CA TYR A 174 6.89 -23.60 -18.37
C TYR A 174 6.87 -25.13 -18.45
N LYS A 175 5.84 -25.76 -17.89
CA LYS A 175 5.46 -27.14 -18.19
C LYS A 175 4.03 -27.11 -18.69
#